data_AF-A0A1G3RCR3-F1
#
_entry.id   AF-A0A1G3RCR3-F1
#
_cell.length_a   1.000
_cell.length_b   1.000
_cell.length_c   1.000
_cell.angle_alpha   90.00
_cell.angle_beta   90.00
_cell.angle_gamma   90.00
#
_symmetry.space_group_name_H-M   'P 1'
#
loop_
_entity.id
_entity.type
_entity.pdbx_description
1 polymer ?
#
loop_
_entity_poly.entity_id
_entity_poly.type
_entity_poly.pdbx_seq_one_letter_code
_entity_poly.pdbx_strand_id
1 'polypeptide(L)'
;MSAKYEQPASKHLLLKDAARVFCANCTHCKLVRTPAGNGSQYYLRVRCDAGLWKKKLGEEKVYKYFTVARRTIDTCPMYEPMGDAREYLKELKKNLPIKDEIYSY
;
A
#
# COMPACT_ATOMS: atom_id res chain seq x y z
N MET A 1 39.52 -26.15 20.90
CA MET A 1 38.11 -26.60 20.84
C MET A 1 37.28 -25.55 21.57
N SER A 2 36.33 -24.82 20.99
CA SER A 2 35.72 -24.84 19.68
C SER A 2 35.23 -23.43 19.37
N ALA A 3 35.33 -23.03 18.10
CA ALA A 3 34.67 -21.85 17.59
C ALA A 3 33.15 -21.98 17.77
N LYS A 4 32.48 -20.91 18.21
CA LYS A 4 31.04 -20.74 18.02
C LYS A 4 30.84 -19.50 17.14
N TYR A 5 30.54 -19.78 15.88
CA TYR A 5 29.87 -18.89 14.95
C TYR A 5 28.41 -18.75 15.40
N GLU A 6 27.85 -17.53 15.45
CA GLU A 6 26.41 -17.28 15.23
C GLU A 6 26.09 -15.77 15.09
N GLN A 7 25.97 -15.37 13.82
CA GLN A 7 25.09 -14.37 13.16
C GLN A 7 24.76 -12.99 13.79
N PRO A 8 24.75 -11.91 12.97
CA PRO A 8 24.40 -10.56 13.42
C PRO A 8 22.88 -10.43 13.58
N ALA A 9 22.42 -10.26 14.82
CA ALA A 9 21.04 -9.85 15.08
C ALA A 9 20.83 -8.45 14.49
N SER A 10 20.20 -8.38 13.32
CA SER A 10 19.54 -7.19 12.78
C SER A 10 18.45 -6.80 13.76
N LYS A 11 18.83 -6.00 14.75
CA LYS A 11 17.94 -5.50 15.80
C LYS A 11 17.11 -4.38 15.17
N HIS A 12 15.96 -4.80 14.65
CA HIS A 12 14.70 -4.08 14.73
C HIS A 12 14.80 -2.92 15.73
N LEU A 13 15.06 -1.72 15.21
CA LEU A 13 14.93 -0.50 16.00
C LEU A 13 13.45 -0.37 16.32
N LEU A 14 13.15 -0.67 17.58
CA LEU A 14 11.88 -0.46 18.24
C LEU A 14 11.46 1.01 18.09
N LEU A 15 10.68 1.31 17.06
CA LEU A 15 9.95 2.57 16.97
C LEU A 15 8.77 2.45 17.95
N LYS A 16 8.92 3.17 19.06
CA LYS A 16 8.04 3.19 20.22
C LYS A 16 6.85 4.13 20.03
N ASP A 17 6.28 4.09 18.83
CA ASP A 17 4.93 4.46 18.46
C ASP A 17 4.52 3.30 17.54
N ALA A 18 3.38 2.64 17.72
CA ALA A 18 2.96 1.60 16.78
C ALA A 18 2.80 2.26 15.40
N ALA A 19 3.87 2.23 14.61
CA ALA A 19 4.01 2.98 13.39
C ALA A 19 3.00 2.39 12.41
N ARG A 20 1.82 3.01 12.34
CA ARG A 20 0.76 2.55 11.46
C ARG A 20 1.35 2.39 10.06
N VAL A 21 1.13 1.23 9.46
CA VAL A 21 1.62 0.97 8.11
C VAL A 21 0.70 1.68 7.12
N PHE A 22 1.31 2.38 6.17
CA PHE A 22 0.58 3.08 5.13
C PHE A 22 0.46 2.17 3.93
N CYS A 23 -0.75 1.73 3.62
CA CYS A 23 -0.99 0.84 2.49
C CYS A 23 -0.43 1.41 1.18
N ALA A 24 -0.54 2.72 0.99
CA ALA A 24 0.00 3.38 -0.20
C ALA A 24 1.51 3.19 -0.39
N ASN A 25 2.26 3.04 0.70
CA ASN A 25 3.70 2.85 0.69
C ASN A 25 4.12 1.36 0.61
N CYS A 26 3.18 0.42 0.49
CA CYS A 26 3.50 -1.00 0.44
C CYS A 26 3.73 -1.45 -1.01
N THR A 27 4.80 -2.20 -1.30
CA THR A 27 5.09 -2.77 -2.63
C THR A 27 3.91 -3.58 -3.15
N HIS A 28 3.16 -4.26 -2.28
CA HIS A 28 2.00 -5.07 -2.63
C HIS A 28 0.72 -4.29 -2.95
N CYS A 29 0.68 -2.98 -2.69
CA CYS A 29 -0.49 -2.15 -2.98
C CYS A 29 -0.34 -1.53 -4.36
N LYS A 30 -1.06 -2.07 -5.35
CA LYS A 30 -0.89 -1.75 -6.77
C LYS A 30 -2.03 -0.90 -7.32
N LEU A 31 -1.69 0.10 -8.11
CA LEU A 31 -2.63 0.88 -8.91
C LEU A 31 -3.15 0.02 -10.07
N VAL A 32 -4.46 -0.01 -10.27
CA VAL A 32 -5.14 -0.74 -11.34
C VAL A 32 -6.18 0.14 -12.01
N ARG A 33 -6.44 -0.14 -13.29
CA ARG A 33 -7.50 0.51 -14.07
C ARG A 33 -8.77 -0.33 -13.95
N THR A 34 -9.88 0.32 -13.63
CA THR A 34 -11.22 -0.30 -13.64
C THR A 34 -12.03 0.33 -14.76
N PRO A 35 -12.55 -0.44 -15.72
CA PRO A 35 -13.34 0.10 -16.82
C PRO A 35 -14.48 1.01 -16.34
N ALA A 36 -14.64 2.15 -17.00
CA ALA A 36 -15.74 3.07 -16.79
C ALA A 36 -16.59 3.11 -18.07
N GLY A 37 -17.78 2.51 -18.04
CA GLY A 37 -18.76 2.61 -19.12
C GLY A 37 -18.27 2.13 -20.49
N ASN A 38 -18.26 3.05 -21.46
CA ASN A 38 -18.19 2.88 -22.92
C ASN A 38 -16.87 2.31 -23.49
N GLY A 39 -16.04 1.66 -22.68
CA GLY A 39 -14.83 0.98 -23.13
C GLY A 39 -13.62 1.88 -23.41
N SER A 40 -13.79 3.19 -23.51
CA SER A 40 -12.69 4.16 -23.73
C SER A 40 -12.25 4.89 -22.46
N GLN A 41 -12.89 4.60 -21.32
CA GLN A 41 -12.66 5.29 -20.07
C GLN A 41 -12.37 4.31 -18.92
N TYR A 42 -11.66 4.79 -17.90
CA TYR A 42 -11.36 4.00 -16.70
C TYR A 42 -11.24 4.86 -15.43
N TYR A 43 -11.52 4.24 -14.29
CA TYR A 43 -11.17 4.75 -12.97
C TYR A 43 -9.82 4.19 -12.52
N LEU A 44 -9.07 4.98 -11.77
CA LEU A 44 -7.93 4.48 -11.00
C LEU A 44 -8.39 3.92 -9.65
N ARG A 45 -7.95 2.70 -9.36
CA ARG A 45 -8.20 1.98 -8.10
C ARG A 45 -6.90 1.41 -7.56
N VAL A 46 -6.86 1.12 -6.27
CA VAL A 46 -5.73 0.40 -5.66
C VAL A 46 -6.22 -0.93 -5.14
N ARG A 47 -5.46 -1.99 -5.40
CA ARG A 47 -5.64 -3.34 -4.87
C ARG A 47 -4.44 -3.76 -4.05
N CYS A 48 -4.58 -4.83 -3.27
CA CYS A 48 -3.46 -5.50 -2.59
C CYS A 48 -3.20 -6.83 -3.28
N ASP A 49 -2.08 -6.96 -4.00
CA ASP A 49 -1.73 -8.18 -4.74
C ASP A 49 -1.36 -9.36 -3.83
N ALA A 50 -0.97 -9.10 -2.58
CA ALA A 50 -0.84 -10.08 -1.52
C ALA A 50 -2.21 -10.64 -1.04
N GLY A 51 -3.33 -10.15 -1.57
CA GLY A 51 -4.67 -10.68 -1.30
C GLY A 51 -5.22 -10.38 0.09
N LEU A 52 -4.62 -9.43 0.82
CA LEU A 52 -5.03 -9.10 2.20
C LEU A 52 -6.32 -8.26 2.26
N TRP A 53 -6.76 -7.69 1.15
CA TRP A 53 -7.99 -6.89 1.09
C TRP A 53 -9.13 -7.71 0.54
N LYS A 54 -10.01 -8.18 1.42
CA LYS A 54 -11.19 -8.96 1.06
C LYS A 54 -12.46 -8.31 1.59
N LYS A 55 -13.54 -8.43 0.82
CA LYS A 55 -14.90 -8.11 1.28
C LYS A 55 -15.39 -9.25 2.19
N LYS A 56 -16.52 -9.03 2.88
CA LYS A 56 -17.15 -10.06 3.72
C LYS A 56 -17.45 -11.37 2.96
N LEU A 57 -17.77 -11.25 1.66
CA LEU A 57 -18.08 -12.38 0.78
C LEU A 57 -16.84 -12.96 0.05
N GLY A 58 -15.62 -12.58 0.45
CA GLY A 58 -14.37 -13.17 -0.06
C GLY A 58 -13.81 -12.52 -1.33
N GLU A 59 -14.61 -11.78 -2.09
CA GLU A 59 -14.13 -11.00 -3.24
C GLU A 59 -13.02 -10.01 -2.85
N GLU A 60 -12.11 -9.74 -3.78
CA GLU A 60 -11.09 -8.71 -3.60
C GLU A 60 -11.74 -7.34 -3.37
N LYS A 61 -11.22 -6.63 -2.37
CA LYS A 61 -11.61 -5.25 -2.09
C LYS A 61 -10.59 -4.30 -2.72
N VAL A 62 -11.07 -3.42 -3.59
CA VAL A 62 -10.29 -2.32 -4.16
C VAL A 62 -10.74 -0.97 -3.57
N TYR A 63 -9.83 -0.01 -3.50
CA TYR A 63 -10.10 1.34 -2.99
C TYR A 63 -9.93 2.38 -4.09
N LYS A 64 -10.59 3.53 -3.94
CA LYS A 64 -10.40 4.69 -4.83
C LYS A 64 -8.97 5.20 -4.71
N TYR A 65 -8.40 5.69 -5.82
CA TYR A 65 -7.00 6.11 -5.83
C TYR A 65 -6.70 7.21 -4.78
N PHE A 66 -7.56 8.24 -4.70
CA PHE A 66 -7.38 9.33 -3.73
C PHE A 66 -7.51 8.93 -2.25
N THR A 67 -8.08 7.76 -1.94
CA THR A 67 -8.26 7.33 -0.53
C THR A 67 -7.06 6.57 0.02
N VAL A 68 -6.20 6.03 -0.85
CA VAL A 68 -5.10 5.13 -0.44
C VAL A 68 -4.08 5.82 0.47
N ALA A 69 -3.76 7.09 0.24
CA ALA A 69 -2.75 7.82 1.03
C ALA A 69 -3.17 8.11 2.47
N ARG A 70 -4.47 7.98 2.78
CA ARG A 70 -5.01 8.13 4.14
C ARG A 70 -5.23 6.79 4.82
N ARG A 71 -5.12 5.69 4.05
CA ARG A 71 -5.36 4.35 4.56
C ARG A 71 -4.16 3.88 5.37
N THR A 72 -4.40 3.73 6.66
CA THR A 72 -3.46 3.17 7.63
C THR A 72 -4.08 1.94 8.30
N ILE A 73 -3.23 1.00 8.70
CA ILE A 73 -3.60 -0.15 9.55
C ILE A 73 -2.50 -0.34 10.59
N ASP A 74 -2.82 -1.04 11.67
CA ASP A 74 -1.87 -1.21 12.78
C ASP A 74 -0.70 -2.12 12.38
N THR A 75 -1.00 -3.22 11.69
CA THR A 75 0.00 -4.18 11.21
C THR A 75 -0.41 -4.79 9.88
N CYS A 76 0.57 -5.24 9.11
CA CYS A 76 0.37 -5.98 7.88
C CYS A 76 1.52 -6.98 7.70
N PRO A 77 1.24 -8.29 7.61
CA PRO A 77 2.27 -9.33 7.56
C PRO A 77 3.09 -9.29 6.26
N MET A 78 2.50 -8.75 5.19
CA MET A 78 3.13 -8.59 3.88
C MET A 78 3.52 -7.13 3.65
N TYR A 79 3.79 -6.35 4.70
CA TYR A 79 4.19 -4.95 4.50
C TYR A 79 5.66 -4.88 4.10
N GLU A 80 5.90 -4.40 2.88
CA GLU A 80 7.22 -4.10 2.38
C GLU A 80 7.22 -2.64 1.88
N PRO A 81 7.93 -1.71 2.54
CA PRO A 81 7.89 -0.30 2.20
C PRO A 81 8.60 0.01 0.87
N MET A 82 8.00 0.88 0.06
CA MET A 82 8.60 1.44 -1.16
C MET A 82 9.43 2.68 -0.82
N GLY A 83 10.71 2.48 -0.50
CA GLY A 83 11.62 3.58 -0.16
C GLY A 83 11.29 4.25 1.18
N ASP A 84 11.64 5.54 1.33
CA ASP A 84 11.33 6.31 2.53
C ASP A 84 9.83 6.63 2.60
N ALA A 85 9.16 6.10 3.62
CA ALA A 85 7.72 6.24 3.78
C ALA A 85 7.27 7.70 3.90
N ARG A 86 8.08 8.56 4.54
CA ARG A 86 7.68 9.95 4.81
C ARG A 86 7.70 10.78 3.54
N GLU A 87 8.77 10.67 2.77
CA GLU A 87 8.92 11.34 1.48
C GLU A 87 7.90 10.83 0.48
N TYR A 88 7.78 9.51 0.32
CA TYR A 88 6.81 8.88 -0.58
C TYR A 88 5.38 9.35 -0.32
N LEU A 89 4.95 9.32 0.95
CA LEU A 89 3.58 9.74 1.31
C LEU A 89 3.37 11.24 1.16
N LYS A 90 4.39 12.06 1.35
CA LYS A 90 4.32 13.52 1.14
C LYS A 90 4.09 13.82 -0.33
N GLU A 91 4.87 13.22 -1.22
CA GLU A 91 4.72 13.39 -2.67
C GLU A 91 3.40 12.83 -3.18
N LEU A 92 3.02 11.64 -2.71
CA LEU A 92 1.76 11.02 -3.10
C LEU A 92 0.58 11.91 -2.73
N LYS A 93 0.54 12.47 -1.51
CA LYS A 93 -0.55 13.39 -1.10
C LYS A 93 -0.57 14.69 -1.90
N LYS A 94 0.59 15.16 -2.39
CA LYS A 94 0.69 16.36 -3.23
C LYS A 94 0.13 16.12 -4.64
N ASN A 95 0.33 14.91 -5.17
CA ASN A 95 0.01 14.58 -6.57
C ASN A 95 -1.30 13.79 -6.74
N LEU A 96 -1.87 13.25 -5.66
CA LEU A 96 -3.15 12.53 -5.72
C LEU A 96 -4.30 13.49 -6.05
N PRO A 97 -5.27 13.04 -6.87
CA PRO A 97 -6.50 13.80 -7.08
C PRO A 97 -7.29 13.92 -5.78
N ILE A 98 -8.10 14.97 -5.65
CA ILE A 98 -8.95 15.20 -4.46
C ILE A 98 -10.30 14.47 -4.53
N LYS A 99 -10.64 13.91 -5.68
CA LYS A 99 -11.90 13.23 -5.97
C LYS A 99 -11.66 12.02 -6.85
N ASP A 100 -12.73 11.27 -7.09
CA ASP A 100 -12.73 10.17 -8.05
C ASP A 100 -12.72 10.76 -9.47
N GLU A 101 -11.76 10.38 -10.29
CA GLU A 101 -11.57 10.90 -11.65
C GLU A 101 -11.78 9.79 -12.68
N ILE A 102 -12.32 10.20 -13.83
CA ILE A 102 -12.45 9.35 -15.02
C ILE A 102 -11.32 9.74 -15.96
N TYR A 103 -10.53 8.75 -16.37
CA TYR A 103 -9.44 8.90 -17.33
C TYR A 103 -9.82 8.25 -18.65
N SER A 104 -9.13 8.62 -19.73
CA SER A 104 -9.23 7.99 -21.04
C SER A 104 -7.97 7.17 -21.32
N TYR A 105 -8.06 6.12 -22.14
CA TYR A 105 -6.93 5.26 -22.51
C TYR A 105 -5.80 5.96 -23.26
#